data_AF-A0A661ZVF0-F1
#
_entry.id   AF-A0A661ZVF0-F1
#
_cell.length_a   1.000
_cell.length_b   1.000
_cell.length_c   1.000
_cell.angle_alpha   90.00
_cell.angle_beta   90.00
_cell.angle_gamma   90.00
#
_symmetry.space_group_name_H-M   'P 1'
#
loop_
_entity.id
_entity.type
_entity.pdbx_description
1 polymer ?
#
loop_
_entity_poly.entity_id
_entity_poly.type
_entity_poly.pdbx_seq_one_letter_code
_entity_poly.pdbx_strand_id
1 'polypeptide(L)' 'MSKDILNLEPKAIWKNFYSLTQVPRPSKKEEEIRGFCAGFGRNLGLETIIDDIGNVIIKKPATPGMEDRKGIILQG' A
#
# COMPACT_ATOMS: atom_id res chain seq x y z
N MET A 1 5.03 -11.64 -15.15
CA MET A 1 6.20 -11.70 -14.25
C MET A 1 6.39 -13.14 -13.80
N SER A 2 7.63 -13.66 -13.77
CA SER A 2 7.90 -14.98 -13.17
C SER A 2 7.60 -14.94 -11.67
N LYS A 3 7.17 -16.08 -11.10
CA LYS A 3 6.89 -16.21 -9.65
C LYS A 3 8.17 -16.25 -8.80
N ASP A 4 9.34 -16.30 -9.43
CA ASP A 4 10.64 -16.34 -8.75
C ASP A 4 10.87 -15.16 -7.81
N ILE A 5 10.25 -14.01 -8.10
CA ILE A 5 10.33 -12.81 -7.26
C ILE A 5 9.79 -13.04 -5.84
N LEU A 6 8.87 -14.00 -5.66
CA LEU A 6 8.35 -14.39 -4.34
C LEU A 6 9.40 -15.12 -3.48
N ASN A 7 10.51 -15.56 -4.07
CA ASN A 7 11.60 -16.21 -3.36
C ASN A 7 12.59 -15.22 -2.74
N LEU A 8 12.51 -13.93 -3.09
CA LEU A 8 13.42 -12.90 -2.56
C LEU A 8 13.06 -12.49 -1.12
N GLU A 9 14.08 -12.05 -0.38
CA GLU A 9 13.91 -11.48 0.97
C GLU A 9 13.93 -9.94 0.93
N PRO A 10 13.18 -9.27 1.83
CA PRO A 10 12.23 -9.83 2.80
C PRO A 10 10.90 -10.25 2.14
N LYS A 11 10.39 -11.44 2.46
CA LYS A 11 9.17 -12.00 1.85
C LYS A 11 7.98 -11.05 1.80
N ALA A 12 7.76 -10.27 2.86
CA ALA A 12 6.61 -9.37 2.96
C ALA A 12 6.64 -8.27 1.89
N ILE A 13 7.81 -7.71 1.57
CA ILE A 13 7.93 -6.67 0.54
C ILE A 13 7.66 -7.28 -0.84
N TRP A 14 8.34 -8.38 -1.16
CA TRP A 14 8.24 -8.97 -2.49
C TRP A 14 6.87 -9.58 -2.80
N LYS A 15 6.17 -10.11 -1.79
CA LYS A 15 4.77 -10.53 -1.94
C LYS A 15 3.86 -9.36 -2.31
N ASN A 16 3.95 -8.25 -1.57
CA ASN A 16 3.14 -7.06 -1.84
C ASN A 16 3.49 -6.44 -3.19
N PHE A 17 4.79 -6.38 -3.53
CA PHE A 17 5.25 -5.88 -4.81
C PHE A 17 4.74 -6.73 -5.98
N TYR A 18 4.81 -8.06 -5.87
CA TYR A 18 4.26 -8.95 -6.89
C TYR A 18 2.75 -8.76 -7.06
N SER A 19 1.98 -8.66 -5.96
CA SER A 19 0.55 -8.37 -6.03
C SER A 19 0.26 -7.03 -6.71
N LEU A 20 1.04 -5.99 -6.40
CA LEU A 20 0.93 -4.68 -7.03
C LEU A 20 1.19 -4.74 -8.54
N THR A 21 2.19 -5.52 -9.00
CA THR A 21 2.49 -5.64 -10.43
C THR A 21 1.46 -6.42 -11.23
N GLN A 22 0.54 -7.15 -10.56
CA GLN A 22 -0.58 -7.80 -11.23
C GLN A 22 -1.70 -6.80 -11.59
N VAL A 23 -1.67 -5.59 -11.05
CA VAL A 23 -2.65 -4.54 -11.33
C VAL A 23 -2.06 -3.57 -12.37
N PRO A 24 -2.62 -3.49 -13.58
CA PRO A 24 -2.19 -2.52 -14.58
C PRO A 24 -2.37 -1.09 -14.06
N ARG A 25 -1.33 -0.26 -14.20
CA ARG A 25 -1.36 1.15 -13.77
C ARG A 25 -0.84 2.13 -14.84
N PRO A 26 -1.38 2.12 -16.07
CA PRO A 26 -0.98 3.10 -17.07
C PRO A 26 -1.45 4.51 -16.68
N SER A 27 -0.71 5.53 -17.10
CA SER A 27 -1.06 6.92 -16.82
C SER A 27 -2.50 7.23 -17.24
N LYS A 28 -3.24 7.96 -16.39
CA LYS A 28 -4.67 8.30 -16.59
C LYS A 28 -5.66 7.13 -16.49
N LYS A 29 -5.22 5.94 -16.05
CA LYS A 29 -6.09 4.78 -15.76
C LYS A 29 -5.74 4.20 -14.39
N GLU A 30 -5.79 5.05 -13.38
CA GLU A 30 -5.31 4.74 -12.03
C GLU A 30 -6.43 4.22 -11.11
N GLU A 31 -7.67 4.11 -11.59
CA GLU A 31 -8.82 3.73 -10.78
C GLU A 31 -8.65 2.34 -10.14
N GLU A 32 -8.19 1.36 -10.92
CA GLU A 32 -7.96 -0.01 -10.43
C GLU A 32 -6.85 -0.06 -9.37
N ILE A 33 -5.72 0.63 -9.62
CA ILE A 33 -4.60 0.65 -8.67
C ILE A 33 -4.96 1.41 -7.39
N ARG A 34 -5.75 2.49 -7.48
CA ARG A 34 -6.30 3.21 -6.32
C ARG A 34 -7.20 2.29 -5.50
N GLY A 35 -8.09 1.55 -6.16
CA GLY A 35 -8.97 0.56 -5.52
C GLY A 35 -8.18 -0.56 -4.84
N PHE A 36 -7.14 -1.07 -5.50
CA PHE A 36 -6.24 -2.08 -4.95
C PHE A 36 -5.52 -1.58 -3.68
N CYS A 37 -4.91 -0.39 -3.73
CA CYS A 37 -4.22 0.20 -2.58
C CYS A 37 -5.19 0.52 -1.43
N ALA A 38 -6.37 1.07 -1.73
CA ALA A 38 -7.36 1.36 -0.71
C ALA A 38 -7.91 0.08 -0.07
N GLY A 39 -8.14 -0.96 -0.88
CA GLY A 39 -8.52 -2.29 -0.41
C GLY A 39 -7.45 -2.92 0.47
N PHE A 40 -6.17 -2.78 0.11
CA PHE A 40 -5.06 -3.25 0.94
C PHE A 40 -5.09 -2.64 2.35
N GLY A 41 -5.25 -1.32 2.48
CA GLY A 41 -5.37 -0.66 3.79
C GLY A 41 -6.59 -1.13 4.58
N ARG A 42 -7.76 -1.18 3.94
CA ARG A 42 -9.02 -1.62 4.58
C ARG A 42 -8.98 -3.07 5.05
N ASN A 43 -8.39 -3.97 4.27
CA ASN A 43 -8.25 -5.38 4.63
C ASN A 43 -7.33 -5.60 5.84
N LEU A 44 -6.43 -4.66 6.11
CA LEU A 44 -5.61 -4.62 7.32
C LEU A 44 -6.33 -3.95 8.51
N GLY A 45 -7.57 -3.49 8.32
CA GLY A 45 -8.33 -2.76 9.34
C GLY A 45 -7.83 -1.34 9.60
N LEU A 46 -7.09 -0.74 8.64
CA LEU A 46 -6.50 0.59 8.78
C LEU A 46 -7.43 1.68 8.23
N GLU A 47 -7.40 2.86 8.85
CA GLU A 47 -8.10 4.03 8.33
C GLU A 47 -7.53 4.36 6.95
N THR A 48 -8.40 4.32 5.94
CA THR A 48 -8.00 4.44 4.54
C THR A 48 -8.92 5.41 3.82
N ILE A 49 -8.35 6.50 3.34
CA ILE A 49 -9.02 7.62 2.69
C ILE A 49 -8.54 7.72 1.25
N ILE A 50 -9.46 8.05 0.34
CA ILE A 50 -9.12 8.53 -1.00
C ILE A 50 -9.55 9.99 -1.03
N ASP A 51 -8.62 10.91 -1.29
CA ASP A 51 -8.95 12.33 -1.37
C ASP A 51 -9.65 12.69 -2.70
N ASP A 52 -10.11 13.93 -2.82
CA ASP A 52 -10.88 14.41 -3.98
C ASP A 52 -10.08 14.36 -5.30
N ILE A 53 -8.74 14.30 -5.23
CA ILE A 53 -7.84 14.28 -6.39
C ILE A 53 -7.41 12.83 -6.70
N GLY A 54 -7.71 11.89 -5.80
CA GLY A 54 -7.49 10.45 -5.97
C GLY A 54 -6.23 9.91 -5.30
N ASN A 55 -5.58 10.68 -4.42
CA ASN A 55 -4.49 10.16 -3.60
C ASN A 55 -5.04 9.18 -2.58
N VAL A 56 -4.34 8.07 -2.37
CA VAL A 56 -4.70 7.06 -1.36
C VAL A 56 -3.86 7.30 -0.11
N ILE A 57 -4.53 7.54 1.01
CA ILE A 57 -3.91 7.76 2.32
C ILE A 57 -4.31 6.60 3.23
N ILE A 58 -3.33 5.84 3.71
CA ILE A 58 -3.52 4.74 4.67
C ILE A 58 -2.85 5.15 5.97
N LYS A 59 -3.60 5.28 7.06
CA LYS A 59 -3.08 5.66 8.38
C LYS A 59 -2.99 4.43 9.27
N LYS A 60 -1.82 4.25 9.88
CA LYS A 60 -1.55 3.22 10.86
C LYS A 60 -1.17 3.88 12.18
N PRO A 61 -1.77 3.50 13.33
CA PRO A 61 -1.37 4.03 14.62
C PRO A 61 0.07 3.60 14.95
N ALA A 62 0.70 4.34 15.87
CA ALA A 62 2.00 3.96 16.42
C ALA A 62 1.90 2.56 17.07
N THR A 63 3.00 1.82 17.03
CA THR A 63 3.12 0.59 17.83
C THR A 63 3.21 0.95 19.32
N PRO A 64 2.80 0.05 20.24
CA PRO A 64 2.88 0.30 21.67
C PRO A 64 4.26 0.82 22.11
N GLY A 65 4.28 1.91 22.87
CA GLY A 65 5.51 2.57 23.37
C GLY A 65 6.13 3.58 22.40
N MET A 66 5.45 3.92 21.31
CA MET A 66 5.90 4.88 20.29
C MET A 66 4.90 6.02 20.05
N GLU A 67 3.86 6.14 20.87
CA GLU A 67 2.74 7.05 20.72
C GLU A 67 3.16 8.54 20.74
N ASP A 68 4.18 8.87 21.52
CA ASP A 68 4.70 10.25 21.65
C ASP A 68 5.71 10.63 20.56
N ARG A 69 5.97 9.75 19.60
CA ARG A 69 6.90 10.04 18.51
C ARG A 69 6.20 10.74 17.37
N LYS A 70 6.97 11.56 16.63
CA LYS A 70 6.45 12.25 15.44
C LYS A 70 6.01 11.22 14.40
N GLY A 71 4.80 11.43 13.88
CA GLY A 71 4.30 10.70 12.72
C GLY A 71 5.19 10.93 11.50
N ILE A 72 5.28 9.91 10.65
CA ILE A 72 6.03 9.96 9.40
C ILE A 72 5.11 9.62 8.24
N ILE A 73 5.46 10.11 7.05
CA ILE A 73 4.78 9.78 5.79
C ILE A 73 5.77 9.03 4.92
N LEU A 74 5.33 7.89 4.36
CA LEU A 74 6.05 7.17 3.32
C LEU A 74 5.32 7.43 2.00
N GLN A 75 6.02 7.96 1.00
CA GLN A 75 5.47 8.31 -0.31
C GLN A 75 6.35 7.71 -1.42
N GLY A 76 5.72 7.25 -2.50
CA GLY A 76 6.36 6.68 -3.69
C GLY A 76 5.37 6.45 -4.81
#